data_AF-A0A8B7E5L4-F1
#
_entry.id   AF-A0A8B7E5L4-F1
#
_cell.length_a   1.000
_cell.length_b   1.000
_cell.length_c   1.000
_cell.angle_alpha   90.00
_cell.angle_beta   90.00
_cell.angle_gamma   90.00
#
_symmetry.space_group_name_H-M   'P 1'
#
loop_
_entity.id
_entity.type
_entity.pdbx_description
1 polymer ?
#
loop_
_entity_poly.entity_id
_entity_poly.type
_entity_poly.pdbx_seq_one_letter_code
_entity_poly.pdbx_strand_id
1 'polypeptide(L)'
;MSTITTYKNLLIISLGFFLIHAAFFPIQNIQASLHKDPALGFGSLTALYASAIISSCFLPNLLMAKFKPKILMIISMSTFSLYVFANFMPVMGTIMPAAILFGLSTAVMWTCHSSYVTTIATNHANSLNLPKDPVVSKFFSIFYVLFQVSQILGNGVSSAVLMNVNKDKVKVLFTKVILGTWKYIWKPYSGSE
;
A
#
# COMPACT_ATOMS: atom_id res chain seq x y z
N MET A 1 -8.06 21.26 -22.38
CA MET A 1 -6.77 20.67 -21.91
C MET A 1 -6.35 19.65 -22.94
N SER A 2 -5.11 19.66 -23.44
CA SER A 2 -4.69 18.66 -24.43
C SER A 2 -4.79 17.25 -23.83
N THR A 3 -5.34 16.31 -24.59
CA THR A 3 -5.49 14.89 -24.23
C THR A 3 -4.19 14.29 -23.69
N ILE A 4 -3.06 14.63 -24.33
CA ILE A 4 -1.71 14.19 -23.95
C ILE A 4 -1.35 14.66 -22.54
N THR A 5 -1.70 15.90 -22.19
CA THR A 5 -1.42 16.46 -20.86
C THR A 5 -2.19 15.72 -19.77
N THR A 6 -3.43 15.28 -20.05
CA THR A 6 -4.25 14.54 -19.10
C THR A 6 -3.68 13.16 -18.78
N TYR A 7 -3.32 12.39 -19.81
CA TYR A 7 -2.68 11.08 -19.62
C TYR A 7 -1.30 11.21 -18.95
N LYS A 8 -0.53 12.26 -19.29
CA LYS A 8 0.74 12.54 -18.60
C LYS A 8 0.54 12.77 -17.10
N ASN A 9 -0.45 13.59 -16.71
CA ASN A 9 -0.74 13.85 -15.31
C ASN A 9 -1.20 12.59 -14.55
N LEU A 10 -2.03 11.76 -15.21
CA LEU A 10 -2.44 10.47 -14.65
C LEU A 10 -1.21 9.59 -14.37
N LEU A 11 -0.34 9.40 -15.37
CA LEU A 11 0.85 8.57 -15.23
C LEU A 11 1.81 9.08 -14.17
N ILE A 12 2.02 10.39 -14.06
CA ILE A 12 2.86 10.99 -13.01
C ILE A 12 2.33 10.63 -11.61
N ILE A 13 1.02 10.73 -11.41
CA ILE A 13 0.40 10.39 -10.11
C ILE A 13 0.47 8.90 -9.85
N SER A 14 0.16 8.07 -10.84
CA SER A 14 0.26 6.61 -10.70
C SER A 14 1.68 6.17 -10.37
N LEU A 15 2.70 6.75 -11.00
CA LEU A 15 4.11 6.49 -10.70
C LEU A 15 4.49 6.98 -9.29
N GLY A 16 3.99 8.13 -8.85
CA GLY A 16 4.21 8.63 -7.49
C GLY A 16 3.64 7.67 -6.43
N PHE A 17 2.40 7.22 -6.61
CA PHE A 17 1.78 6.22 -5.73
C PHE A 17 2.49 4.89 -5.78
N PHE A 18 2.90 4.46 -6.97
CA PHE A 18 3.68 3.23 -7.17
C PHE A 18 4.96 3.24 -6.34
N LEU A 19 5.78 4.29 -6.43
CA LEU A 19 7.07 4.37 -5.73
C LEU A 19 6.91 4.36 -4.20
N ILE A 20 5.97 5.17 -3.71
CA ILE A 20 5.65 5.27 -2.27
C ILE A 20 5.20 3.91 -1.74
N HIS A 21 4.22 3.28 -2.38
CA HIS A 21 3.68 2.03 -1.89
C HIS A 21 4.63 0.84 -2.12
N ALA A 22 5.48 0.88 -3.15
CA ALA A 22 6.54 -0.09 -3.35
C ALA A 22 7.56 -0.08 -2.20
N ALA A 23 7.78 1.07 -1.55
CA ALA A 23 8.56 1.15 -0.31
C ALA A 23 7.75 0.74 0.93
N PHE A 24 6.43 0.98 0.93
CA PHE A 24 5.56 0.65 2.07
C PHE A 24 5.39 -0.85 2.30
N PHE A 25 4.95 -1.56 1.26
CA PHE A 25 4.52 -2.94 1.37
C PHE A 25 5.63 -3.85 1.90
N PRO A 26 6.91 -3.70 1.49
CA PRO A 26 8.01 -4.41 2.09
C PRO A 26 8.05 -4.26 3.61
N ILE A 27 8.05 -3.01 4.07
CA ILE A 27 8.17 -2.61 5.48
C ILE A 27 6.99 -3.17 6.26
N GLN A 28 5.77 -2.96 5.77
CA GLN A 28 4.54 -3.43 6.38
C GLN A 28 4.56 -4.95 6.64
N ASN A 29 4.99 -5.73 5.66
CA ASN A 29 5.01 -7.19 5.78
C ASN A 29 6.08 -7.69 6.74
N ILE A 30 7.25 -7.03 6.77
CA ILE A 30 8.37 -7.47 7.61
C ILE A 30 8.36 -6.81 9.00
N GLN A 31 7.52 -5.82 9.26
CA GLN A 31 7.60 -4.97 10.46
C GLN A 31 7.54 -5.76 11.77
N ALA A 32 6.64 -6.74 11.85
CA ALA A 32 6.48 -7.61 13.01
C ALA A 32 7.58 -8.68 13.12
N SER A 33 8.24 -9.02 11.99
CA SER A 33 9.34 -9.99 11.97
C SER A 33 10.71 -9.34 12.19
N LEU A 34 10.84 -8.04 11.86
CA LEU A 34 12.08 -7.28 11.92
C LEU A 34 12.38 -6.77 13.34
N HIS A 35 11.35 -6.35 14.07
CA HIS A 35 11.50 -5.82 15.42
C HIS A 35 11.38 -6.92 16.47
N LYS A 36 12.39 -7.02 17.36
CA LYS A 36 12.36 -7.95 18.51
C LYS A 36 11.32 -7.57 19.56
N ASP A 37 10.97 -6.28 19.63
CA ASP A 37 9.93 -5.76 20.51
C ASP A 37 8.57 -5.83 19.77
N PRO A 38 7.61 -6.66 20.25
CA PRO A 38 6.29 -6.80 19.65
C PRO A 38 5.53 -5.47 19.57
N ALA A 39 5.72 -4.58 20.56
CA ALA A 39 5.02 -3.31 20.60
C ALA A 39 5.54 -2.34 19.53
N LEU A 40 6.80 -2.49 19.09
CA LEU A 40 7.43 -1.61 18.10
C LEU A 40 7.02 -2.00 16.68
N GLY A 41 6.92 -3.30 16.40
CA GLY A 41 6.51 -3.82 15.10
C GLY A 41 4.98 -3.84 14.92
N PHE A 42 4.28 -4.62 15.75
CA PHE A 42 2.83 -4.81 15.64
C PHE A 42 2.05 -3.60 16.17
N GLY A 43 2.51 -2.99 17.25
CA GLY A 43 1.84 -1.82 17.86
C GLY A 43 1.81 -0.60 16.94
N SER A 44 2.88 -0.33 16.20
CA SER A 44 2.94 0.79 15.26
C SER A 44 2.05 0.58 14.03
N LEU A 45 1.99 -0.63 13.45
CA LEU A 45 1.03 -0.98 12.40
C LEU A 45 -0.42 -0.85 12.89
N THR A 46 -0.69 -1.31 14.11
CA THR A 46 -2.02 -1.18 14.72
C THR A 46 -2.41 0.28 14.88
N ALA A 47 -1.51 1.13 15.39
CA ALA A 47 -1.74 2.56 15.55
C ALA A 47 -1.97 3.27 14.19
N LEU A 48 -1.23 2.88 13.16
CA LEU A 48 -1.42 3.37 11.79
C LEU A 48 -2.83 3.04 11.29
N TYR A 49 -3.26 1.79 11.38
CA TYR A 49 -4.58 1.39 10.89
C TYR A 49 -5.73 1.94 11.75
N ALA A 50 -5.57 1.98 13.08
CA ALA A 50 -6.55 2.57 13.98
C ALA A 50 -6.75 4.06 13.69
N SER A 51 -5.65 4.81 13.52
CA SER A 51 -5.73 6.22 13.16
C SER A 51 -6.29 6.45 11.75
N ALA A 52 -6.02 5.54 10.80
CA ALA A 52 -6.63 5.60 9.46
C ALA A 52 -8.17 5.43 9.51
N ILE A 53 -8.68 4.53 10.34
CA ILE A 53 -10.12 4.33 10.55
C ILE A 53 -10.73 5.62 11.11
N ILE A 54 -10.14 6.19 12.17
CA ILE A 54 -10.62 7.43 12.80
C ILE A 54 -10.61 8.59 11.80
N SER A 55 -9.54 8.69 11.01
CA SER A 55 -9.41 9.75 10.00
C SER A 55 -10.47 9.67 8.91
N SER A 56 -10.78 8.45 8.43
CA SER A 56 -11.69 8.22 7.31
C SER A 56 -13.09 8.79 7.53
N CYS A 57 -13.55 8.90 8.78
CA CYS A 57 -14.87 9.44 9.11
C CYS A 57 -14.97 10.97 8.98
N PHE A 58 -13.89 11.71 9.25
CA PHE A 58 -13.97 13.18 9.48
C PHE A 58 -13.00 14.00 8.65
N LEU A 59 -11.73 13.57 8.55
CA LEU A 59 -10.65 14.37 8.00
C LEU A 59 -10.79 14.64 6.50
N PRO A 60 -11.17 13.66 5.64
CA PRO A 60 -11.33 13.92 4.21
C PRO A 60 -12.34 15.01 3.91
N ASN A 61 -13.52 14.98 4.55
CA ASN A 61 -14.58 15.97 4.33
C ASN A 61 -14.16 17.36 4.78
N LEU A 62 -13.54 17.47 5.97
CA LEU A 62 -13.10 18.75 6.51
C LEU A 62 -11.98 19.40 5.69
N LEU A 63 -10.99 18.60 5.27
CA LEU A 63 -9.81 19.11 4.58
C LEU A 63 -10.09 19.42 3.12
N MET A 64 -10.88 18.61 2.42
CA MET A 64 -11.25 18.89 1.03
C MET A 64 -12.15 20.12 0.89
N ALA A 65 -12.91 20.50 1.93
CA ALA A 65 -13.67 21.75 1.94
C ALA A 65 -12.77 23.00 2.01
N LYS A 66 -11.56 22.87 2.58
CA LYS A 66 -10.65 24.00 2.84
C LYS A 66 -9.45 24.08 1.90
N PHE A 67 -8.99 22.96 1.35
CA PHE A 67 -7.75 22.88 0.60
C PHE A 67 -7.92 22.22 -0.76
N LYS A 68 -7.02 22.55 -1.70
CA LYS A 68 -6.98 21.93 -3.02
C LYS A 68 -6.51 20.46 -2.90
N PRO A 69 -7.17 19.49 -3.56
CA PRO A 69 -6.81 18.07 -3.50
C PRO A 69 -5.36 17.77 -3.85
N LYS A 70 -4.77 18.53 -4.80
CA LYS A 70 -3.36 18.37 -5.20
C LYS A 70 -2.39 18.66 -4.04
N ILE A 71 -2.65 19.69 -3.24
CA ILE A 71 -1.77 20.08 -2.12
C ILE A 71 -1.88 19.04 -1.01
N LEU A 72 -3.11 18.65 -0.66
CA LEU A 72 -3.36 17.62 0.35
C LEU A 72 -2.68 16.29 -0.02
N MET A 73 -2.76 15.88 -1.29
CA MET A 73 -2.10 14.68 -1.78
C MET A 73 -0.58 14.75 -1.61
N ILE A 74 0.06 15.88 -1.93
CA ILE A 74 1.51 16.06 -1.72
C ILE A 74 1.86 16.00 -0.23
N ILE A 75 1.09 16.67 0.62
CA ILE A 75 1.32 16.65 2.08
C ILE A 75 1.22 15.22 2.62
N SER A 76 0.19 14.46 2.21
CA SER A 76 0.04 13.06 2.62
C SER A 76 1.12 12.13 2.04
N MET A 77 1.64 12.41 0.85
CA MET A 77 2.79 11.67 0.31
C MET A 77 4.08 11.97 1.09
N SER A 78 4.21 13.16 1.67
CA SER A 78 5.35 13.52 2.54
C SER A 78 5.29 12.81 3.88
N THR A 79 4.11 12.69 4.52
CA THR A 79 3.95 11.95 5.78
C THR A 79 4.27 10.46 5.62
N PHE A 80 3.96 9.90 4.46
CA PHE A 80 4.40 8.56 4.08
C PHE A 80 5.93 8.44 4.08
N SER A 81 6.61 9.37 3.42
CA SER A 81 8.08 9.35 3.33
C SER A 81 8.71 9.47 4.73
N LEU A 82 8.13 10.29 5.61
CA LEU A 82 8.54 10.41 7.00
C LEU A 82 8.41 9.08 7.77
N TYR A 83 7.35 8.30 7.52
CA TYR A 83 7.19 6.98 8.11
C TYR A 83 8.29 6.02 7.66
N VAL A 84 8.64 6.01 6.37
CA VAL A 84 9.77 5.22 5.85
C VAL A 84 11.09 5.67 6.49
N PHE A 85 11.32 6.97 6.62
CA PHE A 85 12.52 7.48 7.28
C PHE A 85 12.60 7.10 8.77
N ALA A 86 11.47 7.14 9.47
CA ALA A 86 11.39 6.73 10.87
C ALA A 86 11.73 5.23 11.06
N ASN A 87 11.49 4.39 10.05
CA ASN A 87 11.85 2.97 10.10
C ASN A 87 13.37 2.73 10.03
N PHE A 88 14.20 3.70 9.60
CA PHE A 88 15.67 3.57 9.68
C PHE A 88 16.21 3.77 11.10
N MET A 89 15.48 4.47 11.98
CA MET A 89 15.82 4.64 13.40
C MET A 89 14.64 4.18 14.27
N PRO A 90 14.47 2.85 14.43
CA PRO A 90 13.29 2.29 15.07
C PRO A 90 13.30 2.47 16.59
N VAL A 91 12.84 3.63 17.03
CA VAL A 91 12.59 3.97 18.44
C VAL A 91 11.09 4.20 18.60
N MET A 92 10.51 3.75 19.72
CA MET A 92 9.07 3.93 20.00
C MET A 92 8.63 5.39 19.84
N GLY A 93 9.46 6.33 20.34
CA GLY A 93 9.20 7.76 20.26
C GLY A 93 9.24 8.36 18.86
N THR A 94 9.79 7.67 17.86
CA THR A 94 9.86 8.16 16.47
C THR A 94 8.87 7.43 15.56
N ILE A 95 8.80 6.10 15.65
CA ILE A 95 7.91 5.28 14.81
C ILE A 95 6.44 5.48 15.17
N MET A 96 6.08 5.51 16.45
CA MET A 96 4.67 5.62 16.86
C MET A 96 4.00 6.92 16.38
N PRO A 97 4.57 8.12 16.63
CA PRO A 97 3.98 9.34 16.12
C PRO A 97 3.99 9.41 14.59
N ALA A 98 5.02 8.89 13.92
CA ALA A 98 5.06 8.81 12.47
C ALA A 98 3.95 7.89 11.91
N ALA A 99 3.68 6.76 12.58
CA ALA A 99 2.63 5.82 12.22
C ALA A 99 1.23 6.44 12.34
N ILE A 100 0.96 7.15 13.44
CA ILE A 100 -0.30 7.86 13.66
C ILE A 100 -0.48 8.96 12.62
N LEU A 101 0.57 9.78 12.39
CA LEU A 101 0.51 10.85 11.40
C LEU A 101 0.24 10.29 10.00
N PHE A 102 0.93 9.21 9.63
CA PHE A 102 0.73 8.54 8.35
C PHE A 102 -0.67 7.92 8.23
N GLY A 103 -1.17 7.22 9.25
CA GLY A 103 -2.52 6.68 9.26
C GLY A 103 -3.59 7.76 9.10
N LEU A 104 -3.45 8.88 9.82
CA LEU A 104 -4.36 10.02 9.69
C LEU A 104 -4.37 10.61 8.27
N SER A 105 -3.22 10.66 7.61
CA SER A 105 -3.10 11.25 6.27
C SER A 105 -3.42 10.27 5.13
N THR A 106 -3.43 8.96 5.40
CA THR A 106 -3.73 7.90 4.42
C THR A 106 -5.15 8.03 3.87
N ALA A 107 -6.15 8.21 4.73
CA ALA A 107 -7.54 8.36 4.29
C ALA A 107 -7.70 9.58 3.37
N VAL A 108 -7.13 10.72 3.78
CA VAL A 108 -7.15 11.98 3.02
C VAL A 108 -6.47 11.81 1.66
N MET A 109 -5.35 11.09 1.61
CA MET A 109 -4.62 10.80 0.38
C MET A 109 -5.48 10.04 -0.63
N TRP A 110 -6.12 8.95 -0.20
CA TRP A 110 -6.98 8.13 -1.06
C TRP A 110 -8.20 8.90 -1.56
N THR A 111 -8.83 9.70 -0.71
CA THR A 111 -9.97 10.54 -1.12
C THR A 111 -9.55 11.63 -2.11
N CYS A 112 -8.44 12.33 -1.86
CA CYS A 112 -7.91 13.36 -2.76
C CYS A 112 -7.52 12.77 -4.11
N HIS A 113 -6.89 11.60 -4.12
CA HIS A 113 -6.57 10.86 -5.32
C HIS A 113 -7.82 10.53 -6.15
N SER A 114 -8.82 9.91 -5.53
CA SER A 114 -10.05 9.51 -6.23
C SER A 114 -10.80 10.73 -6.79
N SER A 115 -10.85 11.83 -6.05
CA SER A 115 -11.42 13.09 -6.52
C SER A 115 -10.62 13.68 -7.70
N TYR A 116 -9.29 13.67 -7.62
CA TYR A 116 -8.42 14.18 -8.68
C TYR A 116 -8.55 13.36 -9.98
N VAL A 117 -8.48 12.04 -9.89
CA VAL A 117 -8.62 11.12 -11.04
C VAL A 117 -9.99 11.29 -11.69
N THR A 118 -11.05 11.37 -10.89
CA THR A 118 -12.41 11.61 -11.39
C THR A 118 -12.53 12.95 -12.10
N THR A 119 -11.89 14.01 -11.57
CA THR A 119 -11.91 15.35 -12.17
C THR A 119 -11.19 15.37 -13.52
N ILE A 120 -9.98 14.79 -13.62
CA ILE A 120 -9.25 14.76 -14.89
C ILE A 120 -9.93 13.87 -15.93
N ALA A 121 -10.54 12.75 -15.51
CA ALA A 121 -11.27 11.86 -16.39
C ALA A 121 -12.56 12.50 -16.90
N THR A 122 -13.30 13.21 -16.04
CA THR A 122 -14.50 13.97 -16.41
C THR A 122 -14.17 15.11 -17.38
N ASN A 123 -13.10 15.85 -17.12
CA ASN A 123 -12.63 16.90 -18.03
C ASN A 123 -12.20 16.34 -19.39
N HIS A 124 -11.59 15.16 -19.39
CA HIS A 124 -11.24 14.45 -20.62
C HIS A 124 -12.47 13.97 -21.39
N ALA A 125 -13.45 13.37 -20.71
CA ALA A 125 -14.71 12.93 -21.30
C ALA A 125 -15.48 14.11 -21.92
N ASN A 126 -15.58 15.25 -21.20
CA ASN A 126 -16.22 16.46 -21.69
C ASN A 126 -15.51 17.03 -22.94
N SER A 127 -14.18 17.00 -22.97
CA SER A 127 -13.41 17.52 -24.13
C SER A 127 -13.60 16.69 -25.40
N LEU A 128 -14.02 15.43 -25.27
CA LEU A 128 -14.23 14.49 -26.37
C LEU A 128 -15.71 14.13 -26.58
N ASN A 129 -16.63 14.76 -25.85
CA ASN A 129 -18.06 14.42 -25.83
C ASN A 129 -18.34 12.91 -25.59
N LEU A 130 -17.54 12.28 -24.71
CA LEU A 130 -17.67 10.88 -24.34
C LEU A 130 -18.50 10.70 -23.05
N PRO A 131 -19.13 9.53 -22.83
CA PRO A 131 -19.75 9.20 -21.56
C PRO A 131 -18.72 9.20 -20.42
N LYS A 132 -19.07 9.79 -19.28
CA LYS A 132 -18.15 10.03 -18.15
C LYS A 132 -17.75 8.74 -17.43
N ASP A 133 -18.72 7.90 -17.09
CA ASP A 133 -18.48 6.73 -16.23
C ASP A 133 -17.47 5.73 -16.83
N PRO A 134 -17.55 5.35 -18.13
CA PRO A 134 -16.57 4.47 -18.74
C PRO A 134 -15.15 5.08 -18.77
N VAL A 135 -15.04 6.39 -18.97
CA VAL A 135 -13.75 7.10 -19.01
C VAL A 135 -13.13 7.16 -17.62
N VAL A 136 -13.93 7.47 -16.59
CA VAL A 136 -13.50 7.46 -15.19
C VAL A 136 -13.00 6.06 -14.81
N SER A 137 -13.78 5.03 -15.12
CA SER A 137 -13.39 3.63 -14.86
C SER A 137 -12.05 3.29 -15.52
N LYS A 138 -11.89 3.61 -16.81
CA LYS A 138 -10.63 3.41 -17.55
C LYS A 138 -9.43 4.07 -16.87
N PHE A 139 -9.59 5.31 -16.39
CA PHE A 139 -8.52 6.04 -15.71
C PHE A 139 -8.14 5.39 -14.38
N PHE A 140 -9.13 4.96 -13.60
CA PHE A 140 -8.89 4.18 -12.39
C PHE A 140 -8.22 2.84 -12.69
N SER A 141 -8.61 2.13 -13.76
CA SER A 141 -7.97 0.87 -14.15
C SER A 141 -6.48 1.05 -14.43
N ILE A 142 -6.10 2.10 -15.20
CA ILE A 142 -4.69 2.40 -15.49
C ILE A 142 -3.91 2.63 -14.19
N PHE A 143 -4.48 3.42 -13.26
CA PHE A 143 -3.86 3.64 -11.95
C PHE A 143 -3.72 2.35 -11.15
N TYR A 144 -4.79 1.56 -11.03
CA TYR A 144 -4.81 0.36 -10.20
C TYR A 144 -3.89 -0.73 -10.74
N VAL A 145 -3.71 -0.85 -12.05
CA VAL A 145 -2.72 -1.78 -12.61
C VAL A 145 -1.31 -1.47 -12.08
N LEU A 146 -0.89 -0.21 -12.12
CA LEU A 146 0.41 0.21 -11.57
C LEU A 146 0.47 0.01 -10.06
N PHE A 147 -0.60 0.35 -9.34
CA PHE A 147 -0.68 0.14 -7.89
C PHE A 147 -0.59 -1.34 -7.48
N GLN A 148 -1.19 -2.26 -8.23
CA GLN A 148 -1.06 -3.69 -7.93
C GLN A 148 0.35 -4.23 -8.23
N VAL A 149 1.04 -3.68 -9.24
CA VAL A 149 2.45 -4.01 -9.48
C VAL A 149 3.33 -3.61 -8.29
N SER A 150 3.06 -2.48 -7.62
CA SER A 150 3.84 -2.11 -6.42
C SER A 150 3.63 -3.08 -5.25
N GLN A 151 2.43 -3.66 -5.09
CA GLN A 151 2.19 -4.74 -4.12
C GLN A 151 2.99 -5.99 -4.43
N ILE A 152 2.98 -6.43 -5.70
CA ILE A 152 3.73 -7.62 -6.14
C ILE A 152 5.23 -7.42 -5.86
N LEU A 153 5.78 -6.29 -6.27
CA LEU A 153 7.18 -5.95 -6.01
C LEU A 153 7.47 -5.86 -4.52
N GLY A 154 6.57 -5.22 -3.76
CA GLY A 154 6.73 -5.06 -2.33
C GLY A 154 6.79 -6.39 -1.58
N ASN A 155 5.87 -7.29 -1.89
CA ASN A 155 5.84 -8.65 -1.36
C ASN A 155 7.08 -9.46 -1.78
N GLY A 156 7.54 -9.27 -3.03
CA GLY A 156 8.77 -9.88 -3.53
C GLY A 156 9.99 -9.47 -2.72
N VAL A 157 10.13 -8.18 -2.41
CA VAL A 157 11.22 -7.66 -1.57
C VAL A 157 11.12 -8.21 -0.14
N SER A 158 9.93 -8.24 0.47
CA SER A 158 9.74 -8.87 1.79
C SER A 158 10.21 -10.32 1.82
N SER A 159 9.83 -11.09 0.82
CA SER A 159 10.19 -12.51 0.70
C SER A 159 11.72 -12.68 0.57
N ALA A 160 12.35 -11.92 -0.32
CA ALA A 160 13.80 -11.96 -0.51
C ALA A 160 14.57 -11.59 0.78
N VAL A 161 14.11 -10.59 1.53
CA VAL A 161 14.74 -10.19 2.79
C VAL A 161 14.57 -11.29 3.84
N LEU A 162 13.35 -11.82 4.04
CA LEU A 162 13.08 -12.86 5.03
C LEU A 162 13.82 -14.17 4.72
N MET A 163 13.93 -14.56 3.44
CA MET A 163 14.69 -15.74 3.03
C MET A 163 16.18 -15.59 3.30
N ASN A 164 16.74 -14.39 3.14
CA ASN A 164 18.15 -14.13 3.44
C ASN A 164 18.45 -14.10 4.94
N VAL A 165 17.52 -13.61 5.76
CA VAL A 165 17.63 -13.63 7.24
C VAL A 165 17.54 -15.06 7.78
N ASN A 166 16.82 -15.96 7.09
CA ASN A 166 16.36 -17.23 7.65
C ASN A 166 16.88 -18.46 6.88
N LYS A 167 18.11 -18.37 6.31
CA LYS A 167 18.72 -19.41 5.45
C LYS A 167 18.68 -20.83 6.05
N ASP A 168 18.70 -20.97 7.38
CA ASP A 168 18.64 -22.27 8.06
C ASP A 168 17.22 -22.80 8.29
N LYS A 169 16.27 -21.95 8.68
CA LYS A 169 14.90 -22.41 8.96
C LYS A 169 14.06 -22.62 7.70
N VAL A 170 14.33 -21.88 6.61
CA VAL A 170 13.59 -22.02 5.35
C VAL A 170 13.91 -23.35 4.66
N LYS A 171 15.17 -23.78 4.64
CA LYS A 171 15.52 -25.13 4.15
C LYS A 171 14.81 -26.22 4.94
N VAL A 172 14.77 -26.10 6.27
CA VAL A 172 14.10 -27.08 7.14
C VAL A 172 12.58 -27.06 6.96
N LEU A 173 11.96 -25.89 6.81
CA LEU A 173 10.52 -25.76 6.63
C LEU A 173 10.08 -26.27 5.25
N PHE A 174 10.79 -25.92 4.18
CA PHE A 174 10.51 -26.46 2.84
C PHE A 174 10.73 -27.97 2.79
N THR A 175 11.80 -28.48 3.41
CA THR A 175 12.05 -29.93 3.51
C THR A 175 10.94 -30.62 4.31
N LYS A 176 10.49 -30.05 5.43
CA LYS A 176 9.40 -30.61 6.24
C LYS A 176 8.03 -30.52 5.58
N VAL A 177 7.72 -29.43 4.87
CA VAL A 177 6.46 -29.28 4.15
C VAL A 177 6.43 -30.24 2.96
N ILE A 178 7.48 -30.26 2.13
CA ILE A 178 7.52 -31.17 0.97
C ILE A 178 7.49 -32.63 1.43
N LEU A 179 8.31 -33.03 2.41
CA LEU A 179 8.30 -34.41 2.94
C LEU A 179 7.00 -34.74 3.69
N GLY A 180 6.42 -33.77 4.40
CA GLY A 180 5.16 -33.93 5.12
C GLY A 180 4.00 -34.14 4.15
N THR A 181 3.86 -33.30 3.14
CA THR A 181 2.82 -33.43 2.11
C THR A 181 2.99 -34.71 1.29
N TRP A 182 4.23 -35.11 0.97
CA TRP A 182 4.51 -36.39 0.31
C TRP A 182 4.10 -37.62 1.14
N LYS A 183 4.26 -37.55 2.48
CA LYS A 183 3.86 -38.64 3.39
C LYS A 183 2.33 -38.82 3.47
N TYR A 184 1.56 -37.74 3.29
CA TYR A 184 0.09 -37.81 3.24
C TYR A 184 -0.44 -38.27 1.89
N ILE A 185 0.25 -37.95 0.79
CA ILE A 185 -0.14 -38.34 -0.57
C ILE A 185 0.04 -39.85 -0.81
N TRP A 186 1.05 -40.48 -0.19
CA TRP A 186 1.36 -41.91 -0.38
C TRP A 186 0.81 -42.84 0.72
N LYS A 187 -0.11 -42.36 1.56
CA LYS A 187 -0.73 -43.26 2.55
C LYS A 187 -1.68 -44.20 1.80
N PRO A 188 -1.38 -45.51 1.66
CA PRO A 188 -2.28 -46.42 0.98
C PRO A 188 -3.61 -46.43 1.71
N TYR A 189 -4.71 -46.32 0.95
CA TYR A 189 -6.06 -46.37 1.45
C TYR A 189 -6.31 -47.76 2.04
N SER A 190 -6.10 -47.93 3.34
CA SER A 190 -6.52 -49.13 4.06
C SER A 190 -8.03 -49.06 4.25
N GLY A 191 -8.77 -49.52 3.24
CA GLY A 191 -10.18 -49.82 3.39
C GLY A 191 -10.33 -50.91 4.45
N SER A 192 -11.00 -50.57 5.55
CA SER A 192 -11.54 -51.55 6.49
C SER A 192 -12.76 -52.20 5.84
N GLU A 193 -12.65 -53.50 5.56
CA GLU A 193 -13.80 -54.42 5.60
C GLU A 193 -14.44 -54.42 7.00
#